data_AF-D9WT98-F1
#
_entry.id   AF-D9WT98-F1
#
_cell.length_a   1.000
_cell.length_b   1.000
_cell.length_c   1.000
_cell.angle_alpha   90.00
_cell.angle_beta   90.00
_cell.angle_gamma   90.00
#
_symmetry.space_group_name_H-M   'P 1'
#
loop_
_entity.id
_entity.type
_entity.pdbx_description
1 polymer ?
#
loop_
_entity_poly.entity_id
_entity_poly.type
_entity_poly.pdbx_seq_one_letter_code
_entity_poly.pdbx_strand_id
1 'polypeptide(L)'
;MKQSTFDAACSGGESGGIMAKWNIDVAGVGRIVGEAGRTAGHFEGELKSISSHLESAMKAAGTLDFGGESQTPEVGLVGMTLGQYATAQQSDLAFIVARADKSLQGAVDATEEYNKGALDMAANAQGEALKAPYIDLDSPEKKGAK
;
A
#
# COMPACT_ATOMS: atom_id res chain seq x y z
N MET A 1 -46.31 -6.46 24.26
CA MET A 1 -46.01 -5.92 22.91
C MET A 1 -44.94 -4.84 23.07
N LYS A 2 -43.78 -5.03 22.41
CA LYS A 2 -42.80 -4.02 21.92
C LYS A 2 -42.19 -3.02 22.93
N GLN A 3 -40.98 -2.49 22.83
CA GLN A 3 -39.68 -2.79 22.20
C GLN A 3 -38.83 -1.53 22.46
N SER A 4 -37.56 -1.68 22.88
CA SER A 4 -36.43 -0.75 22.59
C SER A 4 -36.51 0.69 23.18
N THR A 5 -35.44 1.38 23.54
CA THR A 5 -34.16 1.51 22.83
C THR A 5 -33.06 2.03 23.76
N PHE A 6 -31.87 1.43 23.60
CA PHE A 6 -30.50 1.90 23.84
C PHE A 6 -30.28 3.31 24.45
N ASP A 7 -29.58 3.34 25.58
CA ASP A 7 -28.54 4.34 25.86
C ASP A 7 -27.52 3.74 26.84
N ALA A 8 -26.47 3.13 26.30
CA ALA A 8 -25.32 2.66 27.06
C ALA A 8 -24.21 3.70 26.94
N ALA A 9 -24.30 4.73 27.77
CA ALA A 9 -23.22 5.69 28.00
C ALA A 9 -22.15 5.06 28.91
N CYS A 10 -20.90 5.18 28.47
CA CYS A 10 -19.67 5.27 29.25
C CYS A 10 -19.67 4.63 30.67
N SER A 11 -19.14 3.41 30.78
CA SER A 11 -18.54 2.93 32.03
C SER A 11 -17.24 2.20 31.71
N GLY A 12 -16.14 2.72 32.25
CA GLY A 12 -14.79 2.21 32.05
C GLY A 12 -14.59 0.82 32.66
N GLY A 13 -13.57 0.13 32.15
CA GLY A 13 -13.09 -1.14 32.66
C GLY A 13 -11.90 -1.62 31.83
N GLU A 14 -10.70 -1.24 32.25
CA GLU A 14 -9.46 -1.91 31.85
C GLU A 14 -9.60 -3.42 32.06
N SER A 15 -9.67 -4.18 30.97
CA SER A 15 -9.31 -5.60 30.97
C SER A 15 -8.70 -5.98 29.61
N GLY A 16 -7.46 -6.48 29.65
CA GLY A 16 -6.85 -7.26 28.57
C GLY A 16 -6.14 -6.50 27.45
N GLY A 17 -4.92 -6.02 27.70
CA GLY A 17 -4.04 -5.36 26.72
C GLY A 17 -3.51 -6.25 25.60
N ILE A 18 -4.35 -6.57 24.60
CA ILE A 18 -3.91 -7.11 23.29
C ILE A 18 -4.48 -6.36 22.07
N MET A 19 -5.40 -5.40 22.24
CA MET A 19 -6.08 -4.70 21.13
C MET A 19 -5.45 -3.36 20.68
N ALA A 20 -4.20 -3.05 21.06
CA ALA A 20 -3.65 -1.69 20.84
C ALA A 20 -2.24 -1.61 20.23
N LYS A 21 -1.76 -2.65 19.55
CA LYS A 21 -0.45 -2.56 18.86
C LYS A 21 -0.57 -2.36 17.35
N TRP A 22 -1.72 -2.68 16.76
CA TRP A 22 -1.99 -2.61 15.32
C TRP A 22 -3.43 -2.14 15.05
N ASN A 23 -3.76 -0.90 15.43
CA ASN A 23 -5.02 -0.31 14.99
C ASN A 23 -4.84 0.19 13.54
N ILE A 24 -5.10 -0.67 12.56
CA ILE A 24 -5.04 -0.33 11.13
C ILE A 24 -6.40 0.23 10.70
N ASP A 25 -6.40 1.47 10.20
CA ASP A 25 -7.55 2.04 9.47
C ASP A 25 -7.56 1.48 8.03
N VAL A 26 -8.30 0.39 7.85
CA VAL A 26 -8.46 -0.33 6.57
C VAL A 26 -8.95 0.60 5.45
N ALA A 27 -9.91 1.49 5.74
CA ALA A 27 -10.44 2.43 4.77
C ALA A 27 -9.41 3.51 4.42
N GLY A 28 -8.68 3.99 5.42
CA GLY A 28 -7.57 4.92 5.26
C GLY A 28 -6.43 4.34 4.39
N VAL A 29 -6.04 3.09 4.62
CA VAL A 29 -5.04 2.39 3.81
C VAL A 29 -5.54 2.22 2.37
N GLY A 30 -6.78 1.77 2.17
CA GLY A 30 -7.36 1.63 0.84
C GLY A 30 -7.37 2.95 0.05
N ARG A 31 -7.67 4.07 0.71
CA ARG A 31 -7.61 5.40 0.11
C ARG A 31 -6.19 5.77 -0.33
N ILE A 32 -5.20 5.60 0.55
CA ILE A 32 -3.80 5.96 0.27
C ILE A 32 -3.21 5.07 -0.82
N VAL A 33 -3.45 3.76 -0.75
CA VAL A 33 -3.01 2.82 -1.80
C VAL A 33 -3.66 3.17 -3.13
N GLY A 34 -4.95 3.50 -3.16
CA GLY A 34 -5.63 3.93 -4.38
C GLY A 34 -5.07 5.23 -4.95
N GLU A 35 -4.75 6.20 -4.09
CA GLU A 35 -4.11 7.46 -4.50
C GLU A 35 -2.71 7.23 -5.05
N ALA A 36 -1.88 6.47 -4.33
CA ALA A 36 -0.53 6.14 -4.75
C ALA A 36 -0.51 5.27 -6.03
N GLY A 37 -1.48 4.37 -6.20
CA GLY A 37 -1.66 3.60 -7.43
C GLY A 37 -2.03 4.47 -8.63
N ARG A 38 -2.85 5.52 -8.44
CA ARG A 38 -3.11 6.52 -9.50
C ARG A 38 -1.83 7.26 -9.87
N THR A 39 -1.05 7.70 -8.89
CA THR A 39 0.26 8.34 -9.13
C THR A 39 1.22 7.40 -9.85
N ALA A 40 1.30 6.13 -9.43
CA ALA A 40 2.12 5.12 -10.09
C ALA A 40 1.66 4.87 -11.54
N GLY A 41 0.35 4.95 -11.82
CA GLY A 41 -0.20 4.87 -13.16
C GLY A 41 0.29 5.99 -14.10
N HIS A 42 0.75 7.13 -13.59
CA HIS A 42 1.34 8.19 -14.40
C HIS A 42 2.79 7.88 -14.83
N PHE A 43 3.48 6.90 -14.22
CA PHE A 43 4.88 6.61 -14.56
C PHE A 43 5.09 6.23 -16.01
N GLU A 44 4.19 5.47 -16.63
CA GLU A 44 4.32 5.10 -18.04
C GLU A 44 4.29 6.34 -18.95
N GLY A 45 3.44 7.32 -18.63
CA GLY A 45 3.35 8.59 -19.36
C GLY A 45 4.62 9.44 -19.18
N GLU A 46 5.10 9.57 -17.94
CA GLU A 46 6.33 10.29 -17.62
C GLU A 46 7.56 9.65 -18.27
N LEU A 47 7.69 8.31 -18.24
CA LEU A 47 8.78 7.60 -18.91
C LEU A 47 8.76 7.82 -20.43
N LYS A 48 7.57 7.78 -21.06
CA LYS A 48 7.43 8.10 -22.49
C LYS A 48 7.80 9.55 -22.80
N SER A 49 7.47 10.48 -21.91
CA SER A 49 7.86 11.89 -22.05
C SER A 49 9.38 12.04 -21.96
N ILE A 50 10.02 11.41 -20.97
CA ILE A 50 11.47 11.40 -20.82
C ILE A 50 12.13 10.83 -22.08
N SER A 51 11.69 9.68 -22.59
CA SER A 51 12.28 9.07 -23.79
C SER A 51 12.15 9.99 -25.01
N SER A 52 10.99 10.63 -25.19
CA SER A 52 10.74 11.56 -26.30
C SER A 52 11.64 12.82 -26.22
N HIS A 53 11.75 13.41 -25.02
CA HIS A 53 12.62 14.56 -24.80
C HIS A 53 14.09 14.19 -24.98
N LEU A 54 14.50 12.99 -24.56
CA LEU A 54 15.85 12.50 -24.74
C LEU A 54 16.19 12.32 -26.21
N GLU A 55 15.29 11.71 -26.99
CA GLU A 55 15.45 11.56 -28.44
C GLU A 55 15.56 12.93 -29.14
N SER A 56 14.70 13.87 -28.74
CA SER A 56 14.75 15.24 -29.24
C SER A 56 16.06 15.93 -28.89
N ALA A 57 16.57 15.76 -27.67
CA ALA A 57 17.84 16.31 -27.23
C ALA A 57 19.03 15.67 -27.98
N MET A 58 19.00 14.35 -28.21
CA MET A 58 20.01 13.64 -28.99
C MET A 58 20.11 14.19 -30.42
N LYS A 59 18.95 14.43 -31.06
CA LYS A 59 18.87 15.02 -32.40
C LYS A 59 19.32 16.49 -32.41
N ALA A 60 18.95 17.26 -31.38
CA ALA A 60 19.31 18.68 -31.26
C ALA A 60 20.78 18.93 -30.95
N ALA A 61 21.50 17.93 -30.42
CA ALA A 61 22.92 18.05 -30.06
C ALA A 61 23.88 18.17 -31.27
N GLY A 62 23.34 18.16 -32.49
CA GLY A 62 24.09 18.28 -33.73
C GLY A 62 24.77 16.98 -34.13
N THR A 63 25.30 16.94 -35.35
CA THR A 63 26.04 15.81 -35.91
C THR A 63 27.53 16.15 -36.00
N LEU A 64 28.38 15.12 -35.99
CA LEU A 64 29.80 15.32 -36.23
C LEU A 64 30.07 15.18 -37.73
N ASP A 65 30.72 16.19 -38.31
CA ASP A 65 31.32 16.10 -39.64
C ASP A 65 32.83 15.90 -39.48
N PHE A 66 33.34 14.77 -39.98
CA PHE A 66 34.75 14.43 -39.92
C PHE A 66 35.51 14.80 -41.21
N GLY A 67 34.87 15.49 -42.17
CA GLY A 67 35.56 16.08 -43.32
C GLY A 67 36.17 15.08 -44.31
N GLY A 68 35.59 13.89 -44.46
CA GLY A 68 35.98 12.89 -45.46
C GLY A 68 34.76 12.28 -46.16
N GLU A 69 34.94 11.59 -47.28
CA GLU A 69 33.86 10.94 -48.09
C GLU A 69 33.04 9.87 -47.35
N SER A 70 33.24 9.70 -46.04
CA SER A 70 32.50 8.77 -45.19
C SER A 70 31.20 9.38 -44.67
N GLN A 71 30.20 8.52 -44.48
CA GLN A 71 28.87 8.90 -44.00
C GLN A 71 28.96 9.69 -42.69
N THR A 72 28.38 10.88 -42.69
CA THR A 72 28.21 11.68 -41.48
C THR A 72 27.25 10.96 -40.52
N PRO A 73 27.63 10.70 -39.27
CA PRO A 73 26.76 10.06 -38.29
C PRO A 73 25.49 10.89 -38.04
N GLU A 74 24.35 10.21 -37.93
CA GLU A 74 23.01 10.81 -37.75
C GLU A 74 22.86 11.56 -36.42
N VAL A 75 23.69 11.24 -35.42
CA VAL A 75 23.77 11.93 -34.12
C VAL A 75 25.23 12.19 -33.74
N GLY A 76 25.50 13.35 -33.15
CA GLY A 76 26.83 13.72 -32.68
C GLY A 76 27.21 13.03 -31.37
N LEU A 77 28.43 13.30 -30.90
CA LEU A 77 29.00 12.67 -29.70
C LEU A 77 28.11 12.79 -28.47
N VAL A 78 27.55 13.98 -28.23
CA VAL A 78 26.64 14.22 -27.10
C VAL A 78 25.39 13.35 -27.23
N GLY A 79 24.79 13.25 -28.43
CA GLY A 79 23.65 12.39 -28.68
C GLY A 79 23.95 10.92 -28.39
N MET A 80 25.11 10.41 -28.83
CA MET A 80 25.54 9.04 -28.52
C MET A 80 25.71 8.79 -27.02
N THR A 81 26.39 9.71 -26.31
CA THR A 81 26.59 9.57 -24.85
C THR A 81 25.27 9.60 -24.09
N LEU A 82 24.31 10.41 -24.55
CA LEU A 82 23.00 10.51 -23.93
C LEU A 82 22.18 9.23 -24.18
N GLY A 83 22.29 8.62 -25.37
CA GLY A 83 21.69 7.32 -25.65
C GLY A 83 22.27 6.18 -24.81
N GLN A 84 23.59 6.19 -24.57
CA GLN A 84 24.24 5.24 -23.67
C GLN A 84 23.79 5.43 -22.21
N TYR A 85 23.73 6.68 -21.74
CA TYR A 85 23.21 7.00 -20.41
C TYR A 85 21.76 6.55 -20.25
N ALA A 86 20.90 6.83 -21.25
CA ALA A 86 19.51 6.37 -21.27
C ALA A 86 19.41 4.87 -21.07
N THR A 87 20.20 4.13 -21.84
CA THR A 87 20.20 2.67 -21.85
C THR A 87 20.66 2.11 -20.51
N ALA A 88 21.69 2.71 -19.91
CA ALA A 88 22.17 2.31 -18.59
C ALA A 88 21.11 2.53 -17.50
N GLN A 89 20.31 3.59 -17.60
CA GLN A 89 19.37 3.97 -16.55
C GLN A 89 17.98 3.34 -16.67
N GLN A 90 17.68 2.67 -17.78
CA GLN A 90 16.40 1.99 -17.97
C GLN A 90 16.12 0.94 -16.88
N SER A 91 17.14 0.17 -16.46
CA SER A 91 16.97 -0.84 -15.41
C SER A 91 16.66 -0.21 -14.05
N ASP A 92 17.28 0.93 -13.74
CA ASP A 92 17.07 1.63 -12.47
C ASP A 92 15.66 2.20 -12.38
N LEU A 93 15.18 2.79 -13.48
CA LEU A 93 13.80 3.30 -13.58
C LEU A 93 12.79 2.15 -13.45
N ALA A 94 13.02 1.04 -14.17
CA ALA A 94 12.16 -0.14 -14.07
C ALA A 94 12.15 -0.72 -12.64
N PHE A 95 13.31 -0.72 -11.96
CA PHE A 95 13.42 -1.18 -10.58
C PHE A 95 12.60 -0.31 -9.62
N ILE A 96 12.65 1.02 -9.77
CA ILE A 96 11.88 1.95 -8.92
C ILE A 96 10.38 1.70 -9.08
N VAL A 97 9.89 1.57 -10.31
CA VAL A 97 8.48 1.28 -10.59
C VAL A 97 8.07 -0.07 -9.98
N ALA A 98 8.83 -1.12 -10.25
CA ALA A 98 8.55 -2.46 -9.71
C ALA A 98 8.55 -2.47 -8.17
N ARG A 99 9.44 -1.70 -7.53
CA ARG A 99 9.49 -1.57 -6.08
C ARG A 99 8.30 -0.80 -5.52
N ALA A 100 7.84 0.25 -6.20
CA ALA A 100 6.64 0.99 -5.83
C ALA A 100 5.41 0.07 -5.89
N ASP A 101 5.25 -0.68 -6.97
CA ASP A 101 4.17 -1.64 -7.14
C ASP A 101 4.16 -2.70 -6.04
N LYS A 102 5.33 -3.28 -5.73
CA LYS A 102 5.46 -4.26 -4.64
C LYS A 102 5.14 -3.68 -3.27
N SER A 103 5.45 -2.41 -3.04
CA SER A 103 5.13 -1.73 -1.77
C SER A 103 3.61 -1.51 -1.63
N LEU A 104 2.95 -1.10 -2.72
CA LEU A 104 1.49 -0.94 -2.75
C LEU A 104 0.78 -2.27 -2.55
N GLN A 105 1.23 -3.31 -3.24
CA GLN A 105 0.68 -4.65 -3.13
C GLN A 105 0.84 -5.20 -1.71
N GLY A 106 2.02 -5.03 -1.09
CA GLY A 106 2.23 -5.41 0.31
C GLY A 106 1.31 -4.70 1.30
N ALA A 107 0.96 -3.43 1.05
CA ALA A 107 -0.02 -2.71 1.88
C ALA A 107 -1.44 -3.26 1.73
N VAL A 108 -1.83 -3.68 0.51
CA VAL A 108 -3.09 -4.37 0.26
C VAL A 108 -3.11 -5.72 0.98
N ASP A 109 -2.08 -6.54 0.78
CA ASP A 109 -1.97 -7.88 1.35
C ASP A 109 -2.01 -7.82 2.89
N ALA A 110 -1.27 -6.90 3.50
CA ALA A 110 -1.27 -6.71 4.96
C ALA A 110 -2.66 -6.34 5.51
N THR A 111 -3.42 -5.53 4.76
CA THR A 111 -4.78 -5.13 5.13
C THR A 111 -5.76 -6.30 5.00
N GLU A 112 -5.58 -7.14 3.98
CA GLU A 112 -6.37 -8.36 3.78
C GLU A 112 -6.13 -9.35 4.93
N GLU A 113 -4.88 -9.63 5.27
CA GLU A 113 -4.53 -10.52 6.39
C GLU A 113 -5.01 -9.97 7.74
N TYR A 114 -4.98 -8.65 7.94
CA TYR A 114 -5.58 -8.03 9.13
C TYR A 114 -7.09 -8.30 9.23
N ASN A 115 -7.82 -8.15 8.12
CA ASN A 115 -9.26 -8.43 8.08
C ASN A 115 -9.56 -9.91 8.30
N LYS A 116 -8.79 -10.83 7.68
CA LYS A 116 -8.94 -12.27 7.90
C LYS A 116 -8.76 -12.63 9.38
N GLY A 117 -7.72 -12.10 10.03
CA GLY A 117 -7.50 -12.33 11.46
C GLY A 117 -8.63 -11.79 12.35
N ALA A 118 -9.23 -10.64 11.99
CA ALA A 118 -10.39 -10.11 12.68
C ALA A 118 -11.63 -11.00 12.51
N LEU A 119 -11.85 -11.56 11.31
CA LEU A 119 -12.95 -12.49 11.04
C LEU A 119 -12.78 -13.80 11.83
N ASP A 120 -11.56 -14.33 11.93
CA ASP A 120 -11.28 -15.53 12.72
C ASP A 120 -11.58 -15.30 14.21
N MET A 121 -11.17 -14.14 14.76
CA MET A 121 -11.50 -13.77 16.13
C MET A 121 -13.00 -13.60 16.34
N ALA A 122 -13.73 -13.02 15.38
CA ALA A 122 -15.18 -12.86 15.45
C ALA A 122 -15.90 -14.22 15.42
N ALA A 123 -15.48 -15.14 14.54
CA ALA A 123 -16.03 -16.49 14.47
C ALA A 123 -15.76 -17.27 15.77
N ASN A 124 -14.55 -17.14 16.34
CA ASN A 124 -14.22 -17.75 17.62
C ASN A 124 -15.07 -17.16 18.76
N ALA A 125 -15.22 -15.84 18.84
CA ALA A 125 -16.04 -15.18 19.86
C ALA A 125 -17.52 -15.57 19.76
N GLN A 126 -18.06 -15.71 18.55
CA GLN A 126 -19.41 -16.26 18.34
C GLN A 126 -19.50 -17.71 18.79
N GLY A 127 -18.52 -18.54 18.47
CA GLY A 127 -18.45 -19.93 18.92
C GLY A 127 -18.42 -20.06 20.44
N GLU A 128 -17.63 -19.22 21.13
CA GLU A 128 -17.60 -19.14 22.59
C GLU A 128 -18.94 -18.66 23.16
N ALA A 129 -19.55 -17.64 22.56
CA ALA A 129 -20.85 -17.12 23.00
C ALA A 129 -22.00 -18.12 22.84
N LEU A 130 -21.88 -19.08 21.90
CA LEU A 130 -22.84 -20.16 21.71
C LEU A 130 -22.70 -21.30 22.73
N LYS A 131 -21.59 -21.35 23.49
CA LYS A 131 -21.44 -22.33 24.56
C LYS A 131 -22.44 -22.03 25.68
N ALA A 132 -23.02 -23.09 26.25
CA ALA A 132 -24.00 -22.96 27.32
C ALA A 132 -23.38 -22.18 28.51
N PRO A 133 -24.05 -21.13 29.02
CA PRO A 133 -23.57 -20.43 30.21
C PRO A 133 -23.54 -21.40 31.39
N TYR A 134 -22.40 -21.52 32.04
CA TYR A 134 -22.33 -22.18 33.33
C TYR A 134 -22.89 -21.23 34.39
N ILE A 135 -24.09 -21.53 34.89
CA ILE A 135 -24.71 -20.82 36.01
C ILE A 135 -24.47 -21.68 37.25
N ASP A 136 -23.53 -21.27 38.10
CA ASP A 136 -23.36 -21.86 39.42
C ASP A 136 -24.47 -21.32 40.34
N LEU A 137 -25.47 -22.15 40.60
CA LEU A 137 -26.59 -21.82 41.49
C LEU A 137 -26.27 -22.08 42.97
N ASP A 138 -25.08 -22.60 43.30
CA ASP A 138 -24.70 -23.02 44.66
C ASP A 138 -23.64 -22.11 45.31
N SER A 139 -23.21 -21.04 44.63
CA SER A 139 -22.31 -20.05 45.22
C SER A 139 -23.04 -19.24 46.32
N PRO A 140 -22.58 -19.29 47.60
CA PRO A 140 -23.24 -18.55 48.67
C PRO A 140 -23.07 -17.05 48.44
N GLU A 141 -24.21 -16.35 48.33
CA GLU A 141 -24.29 -14.90 48.33
C GLU A 141 -23.38 -14.33 49.42
N LYS A 142 -22.38 -13.53 49.03
CA LYS A 142 -21.76 -12.59 49.97
C LYS A 142 -22.79 -11.53 50.31
N LYS A 143 -23.66 -11.84 51.26
CA LYS A 143 -24.47 -10.86 52.00
C LYS A 143 -23.51 -9.81 52.56
N GLY A 144 -23.75 -8.56 52.17
CA GLY A 144 -23.08 -7.40 52.73
C GLY A 144 -23.08 -7.48 54.26
N ALA A 145 -21.88 -7.54 54.83
CA ALA A 145 -21.66 -7.36 56.24
C ALA A 145 -21.65 -5.85 56.54
N LYS A 146 -22.67 -5.44 57.30
CA LYS A 146 -22.81 -4.26 58.18
C LYS A 146 -22.21 -2.92 57.74
#